data_AF-A0A7K4H7Y0-F1
#
_entry.id   AF-A0A7K4H7Y0-F1
#
_cell.length_a   1.000
_cell.length_b   1.000
_cell.length_c   1.000
_cell.angle_alpha   90.00
_cell.angle_beta   90.00
_cell.angle_gamma   90.00
#
_symmetry.space_group_name_H-M   'P 1'
#
loop_
_entity.id
_entity.type
_entity.pdbx_description
1 polymer ?
#
loop_
_entity_poly.entity_id
_entity_poly.type
_entity_poly.pdbx_seq_one_letter_code
_entity_poly.pdbx_strand_id
1 'polypeptide(L)'
;MNTENSKQKQSFNDERLFNYVKKFSFPRLTGTNGEQEAVDLTIKTFKDIGYDKLNIQKEPFEFSDFYSTTLIKLMMVINLTFSLFVLMFTYINLYFTIFIGGIMAFVVLLIIKGLKHPEDPGFWGEY
;
A
#
# COMPACT_ATOMS: atom_id res chain seq x y z
N MET A 1 -51.82 10.09 -24.30
CA MET A 1 -50.50 10.67 -23.98
C MET A 1 -50.63 11.24 -22.58
N ASN A 2 -50.04 10.58 -21.58
CA ASN A 2 -49.83 11.08 -20.21
C ASN A 2 -48.90 10.08 -19.51
N THR A 3 -47.63 10.10 -19.91
CA THR A 3 -46.54 9.49 -19.16
C THR A 3 -46.09 10.53 -18.14
N GLU A 4 -46.84 10.64 -17.04
CA GLU A 4 -46.43 11.44 -15.90
C GLU A 4 -45.10 10.90 -15.38
N ASN A 5 -44.09 11.77 -15.44
CA ASN A 5 -42.77 11.62 -14.85
C ASN A 5 -42.90 11.32 -13.35
N SER A 6 -42.98 10.04 -12.97
CA SER A 6 -42.69 9.63 -11.60
C SER A 6 -41.18 9.69 -11.39
N LYS A 7 -40.61 10.91 -11.33
CA LYS A 7 -39.33 11.10 -10.65
C LYS A 7 -39.59 10.76 -9.18
N GLN A 8 -39.47 9.48 -8.84
CA GLN A 8 -39.43 9.01 -7.46
C GLN A 8 -38.40 9.90 -6.77
N LYS A 9 -38.87 10.69 -5.80
CA LYS A 9 -38.04 11.41 -4.86
C LYS A 9 -37.28 10.33 -4.09
N GLN A 10 -36.12 9.91 -4.60
CA GLN A 10 -35.26 8.97 -3.94
C GLN A 10 -34.72 9.69 -2.72
N SER A 11 -35.44 9.55 -1.60
CA SER A 11 -35.09 10.15 -0.32
C SER A 11 -33.76 9.55 0.10
N PHE A 12 -32.70 10.33 -0.02
CA PHE A 12 -31.40 9.99 0.52
C PHE A 12 -31.53 9.75 2.03
N ASN A 13 -31.00 8.62 2.51
CA ASN A 13 -31.10 8.23 3.91
C ASN A 13 -29.70 8.32 4.53
N ASP A 14 -29.47 9.39 5.31
CA ASP A 14 -28.19 9.70 5.94
C ASP A 14 -27.73 8.59 6.90
N GLU A 15 -28.64 8.01 7.67
CA GLU A 15 -28.33 6.92 8.60
C GLU A 15 -27.86 5.68 7.86
N ARG A 16 -28.49 5.36 6.73
CA ARG A 16 -28.08 4.24 5.88
C ARG A 16 -26.68 4.48 5.32
N LEU A 17 -26.37 5.68 4.84
CA LEU A 17 -25.03 6.02 4.38
C LEU A 17 -24.01 5.91 5.51
N PHE A 18 -24.30 6.50 6.68
CA PHE A 18 -23.43 6.44 7.84
C PHE A 18 -23.11 5.00 8.24
N ASN A 19 -24.11 4.12 8.24
CA ASN A 19 -23.93 2.71 8.55
C ASN A 19 -23.03 1.99 7.53
N TYR A 20 -23.14 2.30 6.23
CA TYR A 20 -22.20 1.76 5.24
C TYR A 20 -20.79 2.28 5.45
N VAL A 21 -20.61 3.60 5.62
CA VAL A 21 -19.28 4.18 5.89
C VAL A 21 -18.66 3.54 7.12
N LYS A 22 -19.41 3.42 8.22
CA LYS A 22 -18.99 2.77 9.45
C LYS A 22 -18.57 1.31 9.21
N LYS A 23 -19.33 0.55 8.43
CA LYS A 23 -19.03 -0.85 8.10
C LYS A 23 -17.71 -1.00 7.32
N PHE A 24 -17.40 -0.03 6.45
CA PHE A 24 -16.14 -0.01 5.71
C PHE A 24 -14.99 0.66 6.48
N SER A 25 -15.23 1.22 7.67
CA SER A 25 -14.23 1.99 8.43
C SER A 25 -13.31 1.08 9.27
N PHE A 26 -12.45 0.34 8.59
CA PHE A 26 -11.39 -0.47 9.19
C PHE A 26 -10.08 -0.34 8.38
N PRO A 27 -8.92 -0.69 8.96
CA PRO A 27 -7.64 -0.67 8.25
C PRO A 27 -7.67 -1.61 7.05
N ARG A 28 -7.47 -1.06 5.86
CA ARG A 28 -7.56 -1.76 4.56
C ARG A 28 -6.39 -1.37 3.67
N LEU A 29 -5.19 -1.43 4.25
CA LEU A 29 -3.96 -1.16 3.51
C LEU A 29 -3.83 -2.19 2.40
N THR A 30 -3.42 -1.73 1.23
CA THR A 30 -3.19 -2.55 0.05
C THR A 30 -2.15 -3.65 0.36
N GLY A 31 -2.39 -4.88 -0.10
CA GLY A 31 -1.57 -6.06 0.16
C GLY A 31 -1.79 -6.71 1.54
N THR A 32 -2.81 -6.29 2.31
CA THR A 32 -3.08 -6.84 3.65
C THR A 32 -4.41 -7.60 3.71
N ASN A 33 -4.60 -8.43 4.74
CA ASN A 33 -5.87 -9.13 4.98
C ASN A 33 -7.09 -8.19 5.04
N GLY A 34 -6.90 -6.95 5.50
CA GLY A 34 -7.97 -5.96 5.57
C GLY A 34 -8.45 -5.50 4.19
N GLU A 35 -7.60 -5.55 3.17
CA GLU A 35 -8.04 -5.29 1.81
C GLU A 35 -8.87 -6.44 1.24
N GLN A 36 -8.44 -7.68 1.46
CA GLN A 36 -9.22 -8.85 1.05
C GLN A 36 -10.62 -8.81 1.67
N GLU A 37 -10.70 -8.48 2.96
CA GLU A 37 -11.97 -8.28 3.66
C GLU A 37 -12.79 -7.13 3.04
N ALA A 38 -12.15 -6.02 2.64
CA ALA A 38 -12.82 -4.90 1.99
C ALA A 38 -13.37 -5.29 0.60
N VAL A 39 -12.65 -6.10 -0.17
CA VAL A 39 -13.09 -6.62 -1.47
C VAL A 39 -14.30 -7.55 -1.29
N ASP A 40 -14.22 -8.49 -0.36
CA ASP A 40 -15.32 -9.42 -0.07
C ASP A 40 -16.56 -8.69 0.45
N LEU A 41 -16.37 -7.71 1.33
CA LEU A 41 -17.42 -6.84 1.84
C LEU A 41 -18.07 -6.03 0.72
N THR A 42 -17.29 -5.56 -0.25
CA THR A 42 -17.78 -4.84 -1.43
C THR A 42 -18.65 -5.74 -2.29
N ILE A 43 -18.16 -6.95 -2.63
CA ILE A 43 -18.94 -7.94 -3.40
C ILE A 43 -20.25 -8.26 -2.68
N LYS A 44 -20.21 -8.49 -1.37
CA LYS A 44 -21.40 -8.77 -0.56
C LYS A 44 -22.37 -7.60 -0.60
N THR A 45 -21.88 -6.38 -0.46
CA THR A 45 -22.71 -5.18 -0.46
C THR A 45 -23.40 -4.96 -1.81
N PHE A 46 -22.71 -5.20 -2.94
CA PHE A 46 -23.32 -5.13 -4.27
C PHE A 46 -24.41 -6.20 -4.46
N LYS A 47 -24.19 -7.42 -3.99
CA LYS A 47 -25.21 -8.48 -3.97
C LYS A 47 -26.43 -8.07 -3.13
N ASP A 48 -26.19 -7.52 -1.93
CA ASP A 48 -27.25 -7.07 -1.02
C ASP A 48 -28.09 -5.92 -1.61
N ILE A 49 -27.51 -5.12 -2.53
CA ILE A 49 -28.20 -4.03 -3.25
C ILE A 49 -29.00 -4.56 -4.45
N GLY A 50 -28.82 -5.82 -4.85
CA GLY A 50 -29.55 -6.47 -5.94
C GLY A 50 -28.79 -6.56 -7.25
N TYR A 51 -27.47 -6.36 -7.26
CA TYR A 51 -26.66 -6.62 -8.45
C TYR A 51 -26.43 -8.12 -8.65
N ASP A 52 -26.63 -8.59 -9.88
CA ASP A 52 -26.31 -9.96 -10.27
C ASP A 52 -24.80 -10.22 -10.24
N LYS A 53 -24.43 -11.48 -9.98
CA LYS A 53 -23.02 -11.92 -9.94
C LYS A 53 -22.27 -11.62 -11.23
N LEU A 54 -22.97 -11.64 -12.38
CA LEU A 54 -22.38 -11.36 -13.69
C LEU A 54 -21.93 -9.90 -13.85
N ASN A 55 -22.52 -8.99 -13.07
CA ASN A 55 -22.21 -7.56 -13.09
C ASN A 55 -21.11 -7.17 -12.11
N ILE A 56 -20.64 -8.10 -11.27
CA ILE A 56 -19.59 -7.86 -10.27
C ILE A 56 -18.31 -8.51 -10.78
N GLN A 57 -17.43 -7.69 -11.34
CA GLN A 57 -16.13 -8.12 -11.86
C GLN A 57 -15.04 -7.60 -10.91
N LYS A 58 -14.12 -8.49 -10.52
CA LYS A 58 -12.91 -8.14 -9.79
C LYS A 58 -11.78 -8.08 -10.79
N GLU A 59 -11.05 -6.97 -10.82
CA GLU A 59 -9.89 -6.82 -11.68
C GLU A 59 -8.62 -6.83 -10.83
N PRO A 60 -7.68 -7.76 -11.08
CA PRO A 60 -6.35 -7.67 -10.49
C PRO A 60 -5.66 -6.41 -11.02
N PHE A 61 -4.92 -5.72 -10.15
CA PHE A 61 -3.99 -4.68 -10.58
C PHE A 61 -2.67 -4.86 -9.85
N GLU A 62 -1.58 -4.72 -10.58
CA GLU A 62 -0.24 -4.71 -10.00
C GLU A 62 0.16 -3.26 -9.72
N PHE A 63 0.67 -2.99 -8.52
CA PHE A 63 1.23 -1.70 -8.16
C PHE A 63 2.53 -1.92 -7.38
N SER A 64 3.40 -0.92 -7.44
CA SER A 64 4.69 -0.97 -6.76
C SER A 64 4.63 -0.21 -5.45
N ASP A 65 4.99 -0.88 -4.36
CA ASP A 65 5.21 -0.29 -3.04
C ASP A 65 6.55 0.47 -2.91
N PHE A 66 7.26 0.63 -4.03
CA PHE A 66 8.60 1.23 -4.03
C PHE A 66 8.63 2.61 -3.36
N TYR A 67 7.65 3.46 -3.65
CA TYR A 67 7.61 4.84 -3.14
C TYR A 67 7.11 4.96 -1.70
N SER A 68 6.28 4.02 -1.24
CA SER A 68 5.61 4.08 0.06
C SER A 68 6.46 3.47 1.17
N THR A 69 7.13 2.35 0.92
CA THR A 69 7.87 1.62 1.95
C THR A 69 9.36 1.54 1.65
N THR A 70 9.70 1.20 0.42
CA THR A 70 11.05 0.76 0.06
C THR A 70 12.00 1.95 -0.05
N LEU A 71 11.55 3.05 -0.63
CA LEU A 71 12.26 4.33 -0.66
C LEU A 71 12.48 4.90 0.75
N ILE A 72 11.47 4.82 1.63
CA ILE A 72 11.60 5.31 3.01
C ILE A 72 12.65 4.50 3.77
N LYS A 73 12.60 3.16 3.66
CA LYS A 73 13.62 2.27 4.24
C LYS A 73 15.02 2.60 3.72
N LEU A 74 15.17 2.83 2.40
CA LEU A 74 16.44 3.22 1.79
C LEU A 74 16.96 4.55 2.35
N MET A 75 16.11 5.58 2.41
CA MET A 75 16.47 6.89 2.96
C MET A 75 16.86 6.82 4.44
N MET A 76 16.21 5.95 5.22
CA MET A 76 16.53 5.72 6.62
C MET A 76 17.91 5.04 6.77
N VAL A 77 18.17 3.99 5.98
CA VAL A 77 19.47 3.28 5.99
C VAL A 77 20.61 4.20 5.59
N ILE A 78 20.42 5.02 4.54
CA ILE A 78 21.43 5.99 4.10
C ILE A 78 21.72 7.01 5.22
N ASN A 79 20.68 7.56 5.86
CA ASN A 79 20.85 8.52 6.95
C ASN A 79 21.57 7.92 8.16
N LEU A 80 21.20 6.71 8.56
CA LEU A 80 21.84 6.02 9.68
C LEU A 80 23.31 5.73 9.36
N THR A 81 23.59 5.27 8.15
CA THR A 81 24.95 4.98 7.68
C THR A 81 25.79 6.27 7.67
N PHE A 82 25.27 7.37 7.16
CA PHE A 82 25.94 8.67 7.16
C PHE A 82 26.22 9.16 8.59
N SER A 83 25.25 9.05 9.48
CA SER A 83 25.41 9.44 10.90
C SER A 83 26.51 8.63 11.58
N LEU A 84 26.57 7.31 11.31
CA LEU A 84 27.62 6.44 11.81
C LEU A 84 28.99 6.86 11.25
N PHE A 85 29.08 7.20 9.97
CA PHE A 85 30.31 7.70 9.36
C PHE A 85 30.84 8.96 10.02
N VAL A 86 29.99 9.94 10.28
CA VAL A 86 30.38 11.18 10.97
C VAL A 86 30.94 10.88 12.36
N LEU A 87 30.28 9.99 13.11
CA LEU A 87 30.74 9.56 14.43
C LEU A 87 32.10 8.86 14.34
N MET A 88 32.27 7.92 13.42
CA MET A 88 33.54 7.23 13.21
C MET A 88 34.67 8.19 12.82
N PHE A 89 34.41 9.16 11.95
CA PHE A 89 35.42 10.14 11.54
C PHE A 89 35.85 11.05 12.70
N THR A 90 34.96 11.30 13.65
CA THR A 90 35.22 12.18 14.81
C THR A 90 36.01 11.46 15.91
N TYR A 91 35.73 10.18 16.15
CA TYR A 91 36.22 9.47 17.34
C TYR A 91 37.19 8.31 17.06
N ILE A 92 37.35 7.87 15.81
CA ILE A 92 38.16 6.70 15.43
C ILE A 92 39.30 7.12 14.49
N ASN A 93 40.40 6.36 14.53
CA ASN A 93 41.54 6.54 13.64
C ASN A 93 41.10 6.51 12.16
N LEU A 94 41.57 7.50 11.40
CA LEU A 94 41.24 7.73 9.98
C LEU A 94 41.37 6.46 9.12
N TYR A 95 42.43 5.67 9.28
CA TYR A 95 42.65 4.46 8.49
C TYR A 95 41.59 3.39 8.76
N PHE A 96 41.15 3.27 10.00
CA PHE A 96 40.11 2.33 10.41
C PHE A 96 38.73 2.77 9.90
N THR A 97 38.48 4.08 9.91
CA THR A 97 37.26 4.68 9.35
C THR A 97 37.14 4.47 7.84
N ILE A 98 38.25 4.59 7.09
CA ILE A 98 38.28 4.32 5.64
C ILE A 98 37.96 2.84 5.35
N PHE A 99 38.57 1.91 6.12
CA PHE A 99 38.35 0.48 5.96
C PHE A 99 36.89 0.08 6.20
N ILE A 100 36.31 0.49 7.34
CA ILE A 100 34.90 0.23 7.66
C ILE A 100 33.99 0.92 6.64
N GLY A 101 34.41 2.08 6.14
CA GLY A 101 33.67 2.79 5.12
C GLY A 101 33.53 2.04 3.80
N GLY A 102 34.59 1.40 3.35
CA GLY A 102 34.55 0.53 2.17
C GLY A 102 33.57 -0.64 2.34
N ILE A 103 33.55 -1.27 3.51
CA ILE A 103 32.62 -2.36 3.83
C ILE A 103 31.17 -1.86 3.79
N MET A 104 30.88 -0.72 4.41
CA MET A 104 29.52 -0.15 4.40
C MET A 104 29.06 0.25 3.01
N ALA A 105 29.94 0.86 2.20
CA ALA A 105 29.62 1.19 0.81
C ALA A 105 29.29 -0.07 -0.02
N PHE A 106 30.02 -1.16 0.20
CA PHE A 106 29.73 -2.45 -0.43
C PHE A 106 28.37 -3.01 0.00
N VAL A 107 28.02 -2.93 1.29
CA VAL A 107 26.70 -3.34 1.80
C VAL A 107 25.58 -2.51 1.17
N VAL A 108 25.74 -1.18 1.08
CA VAL A 108 24.75 -0.30 0.44
C VAL A 108 24.59 -0.65 -1.05
N LEU A 109 25.67 -0.97 -1.76
CA LEU A 109 25.59 -1.43 -3.16
C LEU A 109 24.82 -2.74 -3.29
N LEU A 110 25.00 -3.69 -2.37
CA LEU A 110 24.22 -4.93 -2.34
C LEU A 110 22.74 -4.66 -2.06
N ILE A 111 22.41 -3.75 -1.15
CA ILE A 111 21.03 -3.34 -0.88
C ILE A 111 20.41 -2.72 -2.14
N ILE A 112 21.07 -1.75 -2.78
CA ILE A 112 20.58 -1.12 -4.03
C ILE A 112 20.39 -2.16 -5.13
N LYS A 113 21.29 -3.15 -5.22
CA LYS A 113 21.17 -4.25 -6.19
C LYS A 113 20.00 -5.18 -5.85
N GLY A 114 19.74 -5.43 -4.56
CA GLY A 114 18.57 -6.17 -4.09
C GLY A 114 17.26 -5.44 -4.34
N LEU A 115 17.26 -4.11 -4.21
CA LEU A 115 16.12 -3.24 -4.52
C LEU A 115 15.79 -3.15 -6.02
N LYS A 116 16.74 -3.50 -6.89
CA LYS A 116 16.53 -3.59 -8.35
C LYS A 116 15.88 -4.90 -8.78
N HIS A 117 15.87 -5.93 -7.94
CA HIS A 117 14.92 -7.01 -8.17
C HIS A 117 13.54 -6.41 -7.93
N PRO A 118 12.60 -6.54 -8.89
CA PRO A 118 11.23 -6.19 -8.57
C PRO A 118 10.89 -7.00 -7.33
N GLU A 119 10.58 -6.31 -6.23
CA GLU A 119 9.77 -6.92 -5.19
C GLU A 119 8.58 -7.49 -5.97
N ASP A 120 8.41 -8.83 -5.96
CA ASP A 120 7.32 -9.48 -6.68
C ASP A 120 6.06 -8.65 -6.38
N PRO A 121 5.43 -8.03 -7.40
CA PRO A 121 4.36 -7.08 -7.18
C PRO A 121 3.28 -7.81 -6.39
N GLY A 122 3.24 -7.49 -5.10
CA GLY A 122 2.38 -8.16 -4.15
C GLY A 122 0.98 -7.65 -4.33
N PHE A 123 0.31 -8.07 -5.41
CA PHE A 123 -1.13 -7.95 -5.46
C PHE A 123 -1.84 -9.17 -6.02
N TRP A 124 -2.55 -9.78 -5.09
CA TRP A 124 -3.33 -10.99 -5.22
C TRP A 124 -4.73 -10.61 -5.68
N GLY A 125 -4.91 -10.54 -7.00
CA GLY A 125 -6.24 -10.62 -7.60
C GLY A 125 -6.55 -12.01 -8.17
N GLU A 126 -5.77 -13.04 -7.80
CA GLU A 126 -6.20 -14.44 -7.93
C GLU A 126 -6.98 -14.84 -6.67
N TYR A 127 -8.28 -14.51 -6.63
CA TYR A 127 -9.23 -15.11 -5.68
C TYR A 127 -10.53 -15.50 -6.39
#